data_AF-A0A6I6JJP8-F1
#
_entry.id   AF-A0A6I6JJP8-F1
#
_cell.length_a   1.000
_cell.length_b   1.000
_cell.length_c   1.000
_cell.angle_alpha   90.00
_cell.angle_beta   90.00
_cell.angle_gamma   90.00
#
_symmetry.space_group_name_H-M   'P 1'
#
loop_
_entity.id
_entity.type
_entity.pdbx_description
1 polymer ?
#
loop_
_entity_poly.entity_id
_entity_poly.type
_entity_poly.pdbx_seq_one_letter_code
_entity_poly.pdbx_strand_id
1 'polypeptide(L)'
;MPNMDYPGPCPSCMGIDGCPTETGKQEAVTHYCKGLEMELNTWKARLYDVLASDKSGDLADEIILIKSTVKEIEAIAEQMQGTCPSSLSDQEKVIGGKLEDLRVHYTKALEVIAPGWFGG
;
A
#
# COMPACT_ATOMS: atom_id res chain seq x y z
N MET A 1 5.18 34.10 1.91
CA MET A 1 4.03 33.33 2.41
C MET A 1 4.32 31.86 2.19
N PRO A 2 4.75 31.13 3.22
CA PRO A 2 4.85 29.68 3.14
C PRO A 2 3.47 29.07 3.42
N ASN A 3 2.99 28.17 2.55
CA ASN A 3 1.85 27.31 2.83
C ASN A 3 2.20 26.41 4.02
N MET A 4 1.70 26.76 5.20
CA MET A 4 1.94 26.11 6.49
C MET A 4 0.89 25.02 6.79
N ASP A 5 0.36 24.35 5.77
CA ASP A 5 -0.65 23.28 5.89
C ASP A 5 -0.07 21.90 5.53
N TYR A 6 1.21 21.67 5.84
CA TYR A 6 1.75 20.31 5.93
C TYR A 6 1.89 19.97 7.41
N PRO A 7 0.87 19.37 8.06
CA PRO A 7 1.06 18.72 9.34
C PRO A 7 1.97 17.52 9.07
N GLY A 8 3.28 17.74 9.18
CA GLY A 8 4.24 16.66 9.28
C GLY A 8 3.84 15.73 10.43
N PRO A 9 4.28 14.46 10.37
CA PRO A 9 3.90 13.45 11.36
C PRO A 9 4.17 14.00 12.76
N CYS A 10 3.16 13.96 13.64
CA CYS A 10 3.24 14.51 14.98
C CYS A 10 4.56 14.07 15.65
N PRO A 11 5.46 15.00 16.03
CA PRO A 11 6.80 14.68 16.53
C PRO A 11 6.81 13.99 17.91
N SER A 12 5.65 13.62 18.47
CA SER A 12 5.51 12.93 19.75
C SER A 12 4.80 11.58 19.70
N CYS A 13 4.22 11.15 18.57
CA CYS A 13 3.71 9.78 18.43
C CYS A 13 4.69 8.98 17.54
N MET A 14 5.71 8.36 18.16
CA MET A 14 6.59 7.38 17.51
C MET A 14 5.87 6.05 17.18
N GLY A 15 4.62 6.15 16.70
CA GLY A 15 3.69 5.03 16.60
C GLY A 15 2.37 5.39 17.26
N ILE A 16 1.30 4.90 16.67
CA ILE A 16 -0.10 5.17 17.05
C ILE A 16 -0.41 4.56 18.43
N ASP A 17 0.38 3.55 18.83
CA ASP A 17 0.42 2.97 20.17
C ASP A 17 0.85 3.97 21.28
N GLY A 18 1.45 5.11 20.90
CA GLY A 18 1.93 6.15 21.82
C GLY A 18 0.95 7.31 22.08
N CYS A 19 -0.18 7.38 21.37
CA CYS A 19 -1.09 8.52 21.51
C CYS A 19 -2.05 8.32 22.71
N PRO A 20 -2.10 9.24 23.70
CA PRO A 20 -2.83 9.04 24.95
C PRO A 20 -4.34 9.30 24.86
N THR A 21 -4.83 9.84 23.74
CA THR A 21 -6.25 10.19 23.55
C THR A 21 -6.84 9.40 22.37
N GLU A 22 -8.10 8.98 22.52
CA GLU A 22 -8.84 8.25 21.47
C GLU A 22 -8.96 9.07 20.17
N THR A 23 -9.09 10.39 20.28
CA THR A 23 -9.08 11.30 19.13
C THR A 23 -7.75 11.29 18.38
N GLY A 24 -6.62 11.29 19.09
CA GLY A 24 -5.29 11.23 18.47
C GLY A 24 -5.04 9.89 17.77
N LYS A 25 -5.53 8.78 18.32
CA LYS A 25 -5.47 7.46 17.66
C LYS A 25 -6.29 7.46 16.36
N GLN A 26 -7.50 8.02 16.38
CA GLN A 26 -8.37 8.08 15.20
C GLN A 26 -7.78 8.93 14.08
N GLU A 27 -7.20 10.09 14.42
CA GLU A 27 -6.47 10.92 13.45
C GLU A 27 -5.29 10.15 12.85
N ALA A 28 -4.54 9.45 13.69
CA ALA A 28 -3.37 8.72 13.23
C ALA A 28 -3.74 7.52 12.32
N VAL A 29 -4.80 6.76 12.65
CA VAL A 29 -5.36 5.72 11.75
C VAL A 29 -5.79 6.34 10.42
N THR A 30 -6.46 7.49 10.47
CA THR A 30 -6.90 8.21 9.25
C THR A 30 -5.71 8.61 8.38
N HIS A 31 -4.66 9.17 8.99
CA HIS A 31 -3.44 9.54 8.27
C HIS A 31 -2.74 8.33 7.66
N TYR A 32 -2.64 7.23 8.41
CA TYR A 32 -2.06 5.98 7.92
C TYR A 32 -2.84 5.43 6.73
N CYS A 33 -4.16 5.29 6.85
CA CYS A 33 -4.99 4.78 5.76
C CYS A 33 -4.94 5.67 4.52
N LYS A 34 -4.83 7.00 4.69
CA LYS A 34 -4.63 7.93 3.56
C LYS A 34 -3.27 7.74 2.88
N GLY A 35 -2.21 7.50 3.66
CA GLY A 35 -0.89 7.15 3.13
C GLY A 35 -0.94 5.88 2.29
N LEU A 36 -1.61 4.86 2.83
CA LEU A 36 -1.80 3.57 2.17
C LEU A 36 -2.63 3.69 0.88
N GLU A 37 -3.68 4.50 0.88
CA GLU A 37 -4.48 4.77 -0.33
C GLU A 37 -3.64 5.35 -1.47
N MET A 38 -2.76 6.31 -1.17
CA MET A 38 -1.85 6.90 -2.17
C MET A 38 -0.86 5.88 -2.72
N GLU A 39 -0.32 5.01 -1.86
CA GLU A 39 0.57 3.93 -2.28
C GLU A 39 -0.16 2.92 -3.17
N LEU A 40 -1.36 2.48 -2.79
CA LEU A 40 -2.18 1.57 -3.59
C LEU A 40 -2.58 2.16 -4.93
N ASN A 41 -2.88 3.46 -5.00
CA ASN A 41 -3.14 4.13 -6.27
C ASN A 41 -1.93 4.10 -7.20
N THR A 42 -0.72 4.22 -6.64
CA THR A 42 0.53 4.03 -7.40
C THR A 42 0.66 2.60 -7.92
N TRP A 43 0.34 1.59 -7.09
CA TRP A 43 0.34 0.19 -7.52
C TRP A 43 -0.70 -0.13 -8.59
N LYS A 44 -1.92 0.44 -8.49
CA LYS A 44 -2.95 0.32 -9.53
C LYS A 44 -2.50 0.94 -10.86
N ALA A 45 -1.82 2.08 -10.82
CA ALA A 45 -1.24 2.69 -12.02
C ALA A 45 -0.19 1.78 -12.65
N ARG A 46 0.72 1.22 -11.85
CA ARG A 46 1.72 0.23 -12.33
C ARG A 46 1.09 -1.03 -12.91
N LEU A 47 0.00 -1.52 -12.31
CA LEU A 47 -0.77 -2.65 -12.84
C LEU A 47 -1.38 -2.30 -14.20
N TYR A 48 -1.82 -1.06 -14.42
CA TYR A 48 -2.30 -0.63 -15.73
C TYR A 48 -1.21 -0.73 -16.81
N ASP A 49 0.03 -0.34 -16.48
CA ASP A 49 1.17 -0.49 -17.40
C ASP A 49 1.45 -1.96 -17.74
N VAL A 50 1.32 -2.86 -16.76
CA VAL A 50 1.44 -4.32 -16.96
C VAL A 50 0.33 -4.83 -17.87
N LEU A 51 -0.93 -4.46 -17.60
CA LEU A 51 -2.09 -4.85 -18.41
C LEU A 51 -1.99 -4.36 -19.86
N ALA A 52 -1.47 -3.14 -20.07
CA ALA A 52 -1.27 -2.59 -21.40
C ALA A 52 -0.14 -3.30 -22.17
N SER A 53 0.82 -3.88 -21.45
CA SER A 53 1.98 -4.58 -22.00
C SER A 53 1.73 -6.07 -22.24
N ASP A 54 0.79 -6.68 -21.52
CA ASP A 54 0.40 -8.08 -21.67
C ASP A 54 -0.36 -8.31 -22.98
N LYS A 55 0.36 -8.78 -24.01
CA LYS A 55 -0.21 -9.06 -25.36
C LYS A 55 -0.53 -10.53 -25.59
N SER A 56 0.09 -11.44 -24.83
CA SER A 56 0.01 -12.88 -25.01
C SER A 56 -0.84 -13.58 -23.94
N GLY A 57 -1.14 -12.91 -22.83
CA GLY A 57 -1.82 -13.49 -21.68
C GLY A 57 -0.88 -14.26 -20.74
N ASP A 58 0.43 -14.22 -20.99
CA ASP A 58 1.45 -14.93 -20.20
C ASP A 58 1.56 -14.36 -18.77
N LEU A 59 0.98 -13.18 -18.53
CA LEU A 59 0.98 -12.50 -17.24
C LEU A 59 -0.33 -12.68 -16.46
N ALA A 60 -1.27 -13.51 -16.95
CA ALA A 60 -2.60 -13.64 -16.36
C ALA A 60 -2.57 -13.97 -14.86
N ASP A 61 -1.71 -14.90 -14.45
CA ASP A 61 -1.58 -15.31 -13.05
C ASP A 61 -1.02 -14.19 -12.18
N GLU A 62 0.03 -13.50 -12.63
CA GLU A 62 0.62 -12.40 -11.85
C GLU A 62 -0.30 -11.17 -11.79
N ILE A 63 -1.06 -10.90 -12.85
CA ILE A 63 -2.12 -9.88 -12.86
C ILE A 63 -3.20 -10.21 -11.83
N ILE A 64 -3.62 -11.48 -11.74
CA ILE A 64 -4.61 -11.93 -10.75
C ILE A 64 -4.06 -11.75 -9.33
N LEU A 65 -2.82 -12.14 -9.09
CA LEU A 65 -2.17 -12.03 -7.79
C LEU A 65 -2.02 -10.57 -7.37
N ILE A 66 -1.52 -9.68 -8.24
CA ILE A 66 -1.44 -8.24 -7.97
C ILE A 66 -2.82 -7.67 -7.65
N LYS A 67 -3.86 -8.01 -8.43
CA LYS A 67 -5.23 -7.55 -8.18
C LYS A 67 -5.78 -8.03 -6.84
N SER A 68 -5.55 -9.30 -6.48
CA SER A 68 -6.00 -9.86 -5.21
C SER A 68 -5.32 -9.15 -4.05
N THR A 69 -4.00 -9.00 -4.10
CA THR A 69 -3.24 -8.38 -3.02
C THR A 69 -3.62 -6.92 -2.82
N VAL A 70 -3.83 -6.15 -3.89
CA VAL A 70 -4.36 -4.77 -3.77
C VAL A 70 -5.71 -4.77 -3.05
N LYS A 71 -6.66 -5.61 -3.46
CA LYS A 71 -8.00 -5.67 -2.84
C LYS A 71 -7.95 -6.08 -1.37
N GLU A 72 -7.06 -6.99 -1.02
CA GLU A 72 -6.89 -7.42 0.37
C GLU A 72 -6.35 -6.29 1.25
N ILE A 73 -5.41 -5.49 0.74
CA ILE A 73 -4.91 -4.31 1.47
C ILE A 73 -6.00 -3.26 1.60
N GLU A 74 -6.81 -3.02 0.56
CA GLU A 74 -7.97 -2.10 0.62
C GLU A 74 -8.98 -2.55 1.68
N ALA A 75 -9.31 -3.83 1.73
CA ALA A 75 -10.23 -4.38 2.73
C ALA A 75 -9.70 -4.22 4.17
N ILE A 76 -8.40 -4.41 4.37
CA ILE A 76 -7.75 -4.16 5.67
C ILE A 76 -7.85 -2.67 6.02
N ALA A 77 -7.58 -1.78 5.07
CA ALA A 77 -7.67 -0.33 5.29
C ALA A 77 -9.10 0.11 5.67
N GLU A 78 -10.11 -0.40 4.98
CA GLU A 78 -11.53 -0.15 5.30
C GLU A 78 -11.88 -0.69 6.70
N GLN A 79 -11.44 -1.91 7.04
CA GLN A 79 -11.65 -2.49 8.36
C GLN A 79 -10.98 -1.65 9.47
N MET A 80 -9.79 -1.13 9.22
CA MET A 80 -9.06 -0.27 10.15
C MET A 80 -9.79 1.06 10.38
N GLN A 81 -10.31 1.69 9.32
CA GLN A 81 -11.12 2.91 9.43
C GLN A 81 -12.45 2.66 10.16
N GLY A 82 -13.09 1.51 9.93
CA GLY A 82 -14.37 1.18 10.56
C GLY A 82 -14.26 0.74 12.02
N THR A 83 -13.19 0.03 12.38
CA THR A 83 -13.03 -0.59 13.71
C THR A 83 -12.14 0.23 14.65
N CYS A 84 -11.31 1.14 14.12
CA CYS A 84 -10.30 1.93 14.86
C CYS A 84 -9.49 1.05 15.83
N PRO A 85 -8.60 0.18 15.29
CA PRO A 85 -7.91 -0.83 16.10
C PRO A 85 -7.07 -0.17 17.22
N SER A 86 -7.04 -0.81 18.39
CA SER A 86 -6.30 -0.33 19.56
C SER A 86 -4.78 -0.36 19.38
N SER A 87 -4.28 -1.12 18.40
CA SER A 87 -2.90 -1.10 17.94
C SER A 87 -2.82 -1.29 16.42
N LEU A 88 -1.86 -0.60 15.81
CA LEU A 88 -1.58 -0.69 14.37
C LEU A 88 -0.43 -1.61 14.02
N SER A 89 0.44 -1.93 14.97
CA SER A 89 1.68 -2.65 14.70
C SER A 89 1.45 -4.01 14.02
N ASP A 90 0.39 -4.72 14.38
CA ASP A 90 0.06 -6.01 13.76
C ASP A 90 -0.52 -5.84 12.35
N GLN A 91 -1.31 -4.78 12.12
CA GLN A 91 -1.87 -4.53 10.79
C GLN A 91 -0.81 -3.99 9.84
N GLU A 92 0.11 -3.17 10.34
CA GLU A 92 1.29 -2.70 9.61
C GLU A 92 2.18 -3.86 9.17
N LYS A 93 2.40 -4.88 10.01
CA LYS A 93 3.14 -6.09 9.62
C LYS A 93 2.44 -6.85 8.50
N VAL A 94 1.12 -7.03 8.61
CA VAL A 94 0.33 -7.73 7.59
C VAL A 94 0.35 -6.95 6.27
N ILE A 95 0.13 -5.64 6.31
CA ILE A 95 0.16 -4.76 5.14
C ILE A 95 1.57 -4.75 4.54
N GLY A 96 2.62 -4.63 5.35
CA GLY A 96 4.01 -4.67 4.90
C GLY A 96 4.36 -5.96 4.16
N GLY A 97 3.90 -7.11 4.66
CA GLY A 97 4.05 -8.40 3.96
C GLY A 97 3.35 -8.41 2.60
N LYS A 98 2.10 -7.90 2.53
CA LYS A 98 1.35 -7.82 1.27
C LYS A 98 1.96 -6.84 0.26
N LEU A 99 2.55 -5.74 0.73
CA LEU A 99 3.28 -4.80 -0.13
C LEU A 99 4.55 -5.44 -0.71
N GLU A 100 5.23 -6.30 0.06
CA GLU A 100 6.35 -7.09 -0.45
C GLU A 100 5.89 -8.12 -1.48
N ASP A 101 4.78 -8.82 -1.22
CA ASP A 101 4.19 -9.74 -2.21
C ASP A 101 3.84 -9.00 -3.53
N LEU A 102 3.24 -7.80 -3.44
CA LEU A 102 2.96 -6.95 -4.59
C LEU A 102 4.23 -6.63 -5.38
N ARG A 103 5.32 -6.31 -4.68
CA ARG A 103 6.62 -6.03 -5.30
C ARG A 103 7.15 -7.27 -6.02
N VAL A 104 7.07 -8.45 -5.41
CA VAL A 104 7.52 -9.71 -6.03
C VAL A 104 6.73 -10.00 -7.30
N HIS A 105 5.39 -9.97 -7.26
CA HIS A 105 4.57 -10.24 -8.44
C HIS A 105 4.78 -9.22 -9.56
N TYR A 106 4.94 -7.94 -9.20
CA TYR A 106 5.23 -6.89 -10.16
C TYR A 106 6.61 -7.07 -10.80
N THR A 107 7.64 -7.43 -10.03
CA THR A 107 8.98 -7.71 -10.57
C THR A 107 8.95 -8.87 -11.56
N LYS A 108 8.26 -9.97 -11.24
CA LYS A 108 8.08 -11.09 -12.18
C LYS A 108 7.38 -10.66 -13.47
N ALA A 109 6.34 -9.83 -13.37
CA ALA A 109 5.67 -9.29 -14.55
C ALA A 109 6.63 -8.44 -15.42
N LEU A 110 7.50 -7.64 -14.77
CA LEU A 110 8.50 -6.85 -15.48
C LEU A 110 9.60 -7.69 -16.14
N GLU A 111 9.96 -8.85 -15.60
CA GLU A 111 10.91 -9.78 -16.24
C GLU A 111 10.39 -10.28 -17.59
N VAL A 112 9.07 -10.39 -17.76
CA VAL A 112 8.46 -10.78 -19.04
C VAL A 112 8.29 -9.58 -19.97
N ILE A 113 7.89 -8.42 -19.45
CA ILE A 113 7.66 -7.21 -20.26
C ILE A 113 8.98 -6.60 -20.76
N ALA A 114 10.01 -6.63 -19.93
CA ALA A 114 11.31 -6.01 -20.19
C ALA A 114 12.47 -6.94 -19.78
N PRO A 115 12.63 -8.11 -20.44
CA PRO A 115 13.61 -9.14 -20.06
C PRO A 115 15.07 -8.66 -20.10
N GLY A 116 15.38 -7.61 -20.87
CA GLY A 116 16.73 -7.03 -20.98
C GLY A 116 17.03 -5.90 -19.99
N TRP A 117 16.09 -5.50 -19.14
CA TRP A 117 16.32 -4.43 -18.14
C TRP A 117 16.89 -4.97 -16.82
N PHE A 118 16.68 -6.26 -16.54
CA PHE A 118 17.06 -6.90 -15.27
C PHE A 118 18.28 -7.83 -15.37
N GLY A 119 18.95 -7.88 -16.53
CA GLY A 119 20.18 -8.65 -16.74
C GLY A 119 21.19 -7.89 -17.60
N GLY A 120 22.36 -7.59 -17.03
CA GLY A 120 23.58 -7.27 -17.77
C GLY A 120 24.41 -8.52 -18.04
#